data_AF-A0A258DVQ2-F1
#
_entry.id   AF-A0A258DVQ2-F1
#
_cell.length_a   1.000
_cell.length_b   1.000
_cell.length_c   1.000
_cell.angle_alpha   90.00
_cell.angle_beta   90.00
_cell.angle_gamma   90.00
#
_symmetry.space_group_name_H-M   'P 1'
#
loop_
_entity.id
_entity.type
_entity.pdbx_description
1 polymer ?
#
loop_
_entity_poly.entity_id
_entity_poly.type
_entity_poly.pdbx_seq_one_letter_code
_entity_poly.pdbx_strand_id
1 'polypeptide(L)'
;MLPALVAALRAFSVVLVAAALWIATAWPNGSTAIVWAALATVIFAAAGDESFARVSAWALGTGLAAGCAAVTAFAVLPNVHSFAGLSLVLGLYLVPAGALSTLPLKPPVFGAMATLFVPLLNPENQMSYDTVQFYNASMAVVVGCSIGAMSYLILPPVSPATRTRRLLRLTLRDFRSLCCPDADTSRGDWESLMYGRL
;
A
#
# COMPACT_ATOMS: atom_id res chain seq x y z
N MET A 1 9.78 -9.93 16.44
CA MET A 1 8.62 -9.80 17.34
C MET A 1 8.07 -8.37 17.35
N LEU A 2 8.75 -7.36 17.94
CA LEU A 2 8.19 -5.99 18.05
C LEU A 2 7.67 -5.36 16.72
N PRO A 3 8.38 -5.43 15.58
CA PRO A 3 7.91 -4.79 14.34
C PRO A 3 6.64 -5.43 13.77
N ALA A 4 6.52 -6.75 13.86
CA ALA A 4 5.34 -7.48 13.39
C ALA A 4 4.10 -7.15 14.24
N LEU A 5 4.27 -7.01 15.56
CA LEU A 5 3.19 -6.66 16.48
C LEU A 5 2.69 -5.23 16.23
N VAL A 6 3.59 -4.26 16.01
CA VAL A 6 3.20 -2.88 15.66
C VAL A 6 2.46 -2.83 14.34
N ALA A 7 2.92 -3.57 13.33
CA ALA A 7 2.23 -3.65 12.03
C ALA A 7 0.84 -4.28 12.16
N ALA A 8 0.71 -5.37 12.93
CA ALA A 8 -0.57 -6.02 13.19
C ALA A 8 -1.54 -5.11 13.95
N LEU A 9 -1.06 -4.40 14.98
CA LEU A 9 -1.87 -3.45 15.74
C LEU A 9 -2.34 -2.27 14.88
N ARG A 10 -1.48 -1.76 13.98
CA ARG A 10 -1.85 -0.73 13.01
C ARG A 10 -2.93 -1.21 12.04
N ALA A 11 -2.74 -2.39 11.43
CA ALA A 11 -3.74 -2.95 10.52
C ALA A 11 -5.08 -3.18 11.23
N PHE A 12 -5.05 -3.77 12.44
CA PHE A 12 -6.24 -4.01 13.25
C PHE A 12 -6.97 -2.71 13.61
N SER A 13 -6.25 -1.69 14.10
CA SER A 13 -6.84 -0.40 14.46
C SER A 13 -7.43 0.33 13.26
N VAL A 14 -6.79 0.27 12.09
CA VAL A 14 -7.33 0.86 10.86
C VAL A 14 -8.63 0.19 10.43
N VAL A 15 -8.68 -1.15 10.42
CA VAL A 15 -9.90 -1.88 10.07
C VAL A 15 -11.02 -1.57 11.07
N LEU A 16 -10.70 -1.55 12.37
CA LEU A 16 -11.67 -1.26 13.43
C LEU A 16 -12.27 0.15 13.29
N VAL A 17 -11.42 1.17 13.09
CA VAL A 17 -11.87 2.56 12.92
C VAL A 17 -12.66 2.72 11.62
N ALA A 18 -12.19 2.16 10.51
CA ALA A 18 -12.90 2.23 9.24
C ALA A 18 -14.26 1.51 9.31
N ALA A 19 -14.34 0.37 10.00
CA ALA A 19 -15.60 -0.34 10.24
C ALA A 19 -16.55 0.45 11.13
N ALA A 20 -16.06 1.06 12.21
CA ALA A 20 -16.88 1.92 13.07
C ALA A 20 -17.43 3.13 12.29
N LEU A 21 -16.62 3.77 11.45
CA LEU A 21 -17.05 4.86 10.58
C LEU A 21 -18.10 4.39 9.57
N TRP A 22 -17.91 3.22 8.95
CA TRP A 22 -18.89 2.67 8.03
C TRP A 22 -20.24 2.41 8.69
N ILE A 23 -20.24 1.76 9.86
CA ILE A 23 -21.47 1.47 10.62
C ILE A 23 -22.15 2.77 11.04
N ALA A 24 -21.40 3.76 11.53
CA ALA A 24 -21.96 5.03 11.99
C ALA A 24 -22.55 5.88 10.87
N THR A 25 -21.96 5.84 9.68
CA THR A 25 -22.40 6.64 8.51
C THR A 25 -23.41 5.91 7.62
N ALA A 26 -23.59 4.60 7.81
CA ALA A 26 -24.32 3.73 6.90
C ALA A 26 -23.89 3.92 5.42
N TRP A 27 -22.61 4.26 5.20
CA TRP A 27 -22.10 4.63 3.89
C TRP A 27 -22.17 3.45 2.91
N PRO A 28 -22.87 3.54 1.75
CA PRO A 28 -23.09 2.36 0.91
C PRO A 28 -21.82 1.63 0.43
N ASN A 29 -20.72 2.38 0.21
CA ASN A 29 -19.44 1.83 -0.23
C ASN A 29 -18.38 1.79 0.90
N GLY A 30 -18.79 1.86 2.18
CA GLY A 30 -17.83 1.83 3.28
C GLY A 30 -17.04 0.53 3.39
N SER A 31 -17.61 -0.60 2.96
CA SER A 31 -16.87 -1.88 2.86
C SER A 31 -15.64 -1.76 1.94
N THR A 32 -15.80 -1.13 0.77
CA THR A 32 -14.71 -0.83 -0.16
C THR A 32 -13.65 0.03 0.50
N ALA A 33 -14.06 1.06 1.26
CA ALA A 33 -13.12 1.91 1.99
C ALA A 33 -12.29 1.14 3.02
N ILE A 34 -12.89 0.19 3.76
CA ILE A 34 -12.19 -0.66 4.72
C ILE A 34 -11.13 -1.52 4.02
N VAL A 35 -11.50 -2.15 2.89
CA VAL A 35 -10.58 -2.99 2.11
C VAL A 35 -9.37 -2.17 1.65
N TRP A 36 -9.60 -1.00 1.08
CA TRP A 36 -8.50 -0.13 0.60
C TRP A 36 -7.66 0.45 1.73
N ALA A 37 -8.27 0.76 2.89
CA ALA A 37 -7.52 1.14 4.08
C ALA A 37 -6.60 0.01 4.55
N ALA A 38 -7.12 -1.21 4.65
CA ALA A 38 -6.32 -2.38 5.01
C ALA A 38 -5.18 -2.63 4.00
N LEU A 39 -5.48 -2.61 2.69
CA LEU A 39 -4.47 -2.78 1.64
C LEU A 39 -3.35 -1.74 1.74
N ALA A 40 -3.70 -0.45 1.86
CA ALA A 40 -2.75 0.63 2.04
C ALA A 40 -1.85 0.43 3.28
N THR A 41 -2.42 -0.08 4.38
CA THR A 41 -1.63 -0.39 5.57
C THR A 41 -0.69 -1.57 5.42
N VAL A 42 -1.05 -2.61 4.66
CA VAL A 42 -0.24 -3.83 4.59
C VAL A 42 0.87 -3.71 3.54
N ILE A 43 0.56 -3.15 2.36
CA ILE A 43 1.51 -3.07 1.23
C ILE A 43 2.81 -2.36 1.62
N PHE A 44 2.70 -1.29 2.43
CA PHE A 44 3.85 -0.48 2.80
C PHE A 44 4.40 -0.80 4.19
N ALA A 45 3.93 -1.86 4.85
CA ALA A 45 4.30 -2.15 6.25
C ALA A 45 5.80 -2.42 6.42
N ALA A 46 6.44 -2.96 5.38
CA ALA A 46 7.86 -3.29 5.35
C ALA A 46 8.77 -2.12 4.93
N ALA A 47 8.20 -0.97 4.53
CA ALA A 47 8.98 0.16 4.01
C ALA A 47 9.74 0.96 5.09
N GLY A 48 9.62 0.60 6.36
CA GLY A 48 10.35 1.26 7.45
C GLY A 48 10.07 2.76 7.52
N ASP A 49 11.10 3.57 7.69
CA ASP A 49 10.96 5.03 7.87
C ASP A 49 10.30 5.73 6.66
N GLU A 50 10.35 5.13 5.47
CA GLU A 50 9.73 5.68 4.24
C GLU A 50 8.25 5.34 4.11
N SER A 51 7.68 4.53 5.00
CA SER A 51 6.31 4.01 4.83
C SER A 51 5.28 5.13 4.69
N PHE A 52 5.34 6.17 5.53
CA PHE A 52 4.40 7.29 5.45
C PHE A 52 4.49 8.03 4.11
N ALA A 53 5.72 8.36 3.67
CA ALA A 53 5.94 9.06 2.40
C ALA A 53 5.47 8.23 1.20
N ARG A 54 5.67 6.91 1.25
CA ARG A 54 5.24 6.01 0.18
C ARG A 54 3.73 5.83 0.14
N VAL A 55 3.06 5.66 1.27
CA VAL A 55 1.60 5.50 1.30
C VAL A 55 0.90 6.80 0.92
N SER A 56 1.41 7.96 1.35
CA SER A 56 0.83 9.27 0.99
C SER A 56 0.96 9.55 -0.51
N ALA A 57 2.11 9.25 -1.11
CA ALA A 57 2.29 9.30 -2.56
C ALA A 57 1.36 8.34 -3.29
N TRP A 58 1.17 7.13 -2.78
CA TRP A 58 0.25 6.16 -3.36
C TRP A 58 -1.22 6.62 -3.26
N ALA A 59 -1.63 7.21 -2.13
CA ALA A 59 -2.95 7.82 -1.96
C ALA A 59 -3.17 9.01 -2.92
N LEU A 60 -2.15 9.85 -3.11
CA LEU A 60 -2.20 10.93 -4.11
C LEU A 60 -2.38 10.36 -5.53
N GLY A 61 -1.59 9.35 -5.90
CA GLY A 61 -1.73 8.69 -7.19
C GLY A 61 -3.07 7.99 -7.38
N THR A 62 -3.67 7.48 -6.30
CA THR A 62 -5.05 6.95 -6.31
C THR A 62 -6.05 8.04 -6.67
N GLY A 63 -5.94 9.23 -6.06
CA GLY A 63 -6.80 10.37 -6.39
C GLY A 63 -6.64 10.84 -7.84
N LEU A 64 -5.40 10.90 -8.33
CA LEU A 64 -5.13 11.20 -9.75
C LEU A 64 -5.72 10.14 -10.69
N ALA A 65 -5.56 8.86 -10.35
CA ALA A 65 -6.14 7.75 -11.10
C ALA A 65 -7.67 7.84 -11.16
N ALA A 66 -8.32 8.17 -10.04
CA ALA A 66 -9.76 8.36 -9.95
C ALA A 66 -10.24 9.52 -10.84
N GLY A 67 -9.51 10.64 -10.83
CA GLY A 67 -9.78 11.77 -11.73
C GLY A 67 -9.65 11.39 -13.21
N CYS A 68 -8.57 10.70 -13.58
CA CYS A 68 -8.39 10.21 -14.94
C CYS A 68 -9.47 9.20 -15.34
N ALA A 69 -9.80 8.26 -14.46
CA ALA A 69 -10.87 7.29 -14.68
C ALA A 69 -12.22 7.98 -14.87
N ALA A 70 -12.52 9.05 -14.12
CA ALA A 70 -13.74 9.84 -14.29
C ALA A 70 -13.80 10.49 -15.68
N VAL A 71 -12.70 11.11 -16.12
CA VAL A 71 -12.61 11.70 -17.46
C VAL A 71 -12.77 10.64 -18.54
N THR A 72 -12.10 9.50 -18.40
CA THR A 72 -12.21 8.39 -19.36
C THR A 72 -13.62 7.81 -19.39
N ALA A 73 -14.24 7.59 -18.23
CA ALA A 73 -15.60 7.07 -18.12
C ALA A 73 -16.63 8.02 -18.73
N PHE A 74 -16.62 9.31 -18.39
CA PHE A 74 -17.73 10.21 -18.74
C PHE A 74 -17.50 11.08 -19.97
N ALA A 75 -16.26 11.34 -20.36
CA ALA A 75 -15.96 12.18 -21.54
C ALA A 75 -15.51 11.36 -22.76
N VAL A 76 -14.78 10.27 -22.54
CA VAL A 76 -14.16 9.52 -23.65
C VAL A 76 -15.02 8.34 -24.08
N LEU A 77 -15.29 7.40 -23.17
CA LEU A 77 -15.93 6.13 -23.49
C LEU A 77 -17.37 6.21 -24.04
N PRO A 78 -18.22 7.21 -23.72
CA PRO A 78 -19.53 7.34 -24.35
C PRO A 78 -19.45 7.54 -25.88
N ASN A 79 -18.31 8.05 -26.38
CA ASN A 79 -18.05 8.28 -27.80
C ASN A 79 -17.32 7.10 -28.48
N VAL A 80 -17.06 6.00 -27.76
CA VAL A 80 -16.28 4.86 -28.24
C VAL A 80 -17.13 3.60 -28.21
N HIS A 81 -17.39 3.03 -29.39
CA HIS A 81 -18.28 1.87 -29.53
C HIS A 81 -17.57 0.58 -29.96
N SER A 82 -16.26 0.64 -30.20
CA SER A 82 -15.48 -0.51 -30.65
C SER A 82 -14.49 -0.98 -29.59
N PHE A 83 -14.26 -2.29 -29.54
CA PHE A 83 -13.24 -2.87 -28.67
C PHE A 83 -11.83 -2.32 -28.97
N ALA A 84 -11.53 -2.08 -30.25
CA ALA A 84 -10.26 -1.47 -30.67
C ALA A 84 -10.12 -0.04 -30.10
N GLY A 85 -11.20 0.75 -30.11
CA GLY A 85 -11.21 2.08 -29.51
C GLY A 85 -10.98 2.03 -27.99
N LEU A 86 -11.65 1.12 -27.28
CA LEU A 86 -11.41 0.91 -25.84
C LEU A 86 -9.95 0.51 -25.57
N SER A 87 -9.40 -0.41 -26.35
CA SER A 87 -8.01 -0.85 -26.22
C SER A 87 -7.02 0.31 -26.43
N LEU A 88 -7.31 1.20 -27.39
CA LEU A 88 -6.49 2.38 -27.65
C LEU A 88 -6.56 3.39 -26.50
N VAL A 89 -7.76 3.65 -25.96
CA VAL A 89 -7.96 4.55 -24.81
C VAL A 89 -7.22 4.02 -23.58
N LEU A 90 -7.38 2.72 -23.27
CA LEU A 90 -6.66 2.09 -22.15
C LEU A 90 -5.16 2.12 -22.38
N GLY A 91 -4.69 1.79 -23.59
CA GLY A 91 -3.27 1.81 -23.94
C GLY A 91 -2.65 3.20 -23.80
N LEU A 92 -3.36 4.24 -24.25
CA LEU A 92 -2.91 5.63 -24.17
C LEU A 92 -2.69 6.11 -22.73
N TYR A 93 -3.44 5.54 -21.78
CA TYR A 93 -3.26 5.81 -20.35
C TYR A 93 -2.23 4.86 -19.69
N LEU A 94 -2.39 3.55 -19.88
CA LEU A 94 -1.64 2.52 -19.14
C LEU A 94 -0.19 2.43 -19.59
N VAL A 95 0.12 2.63 -20.87
CA VAL A 95 1.49 2.60 -21.37
C VAL A 95 2.36 3.69 -20.72
N PRO A 96 1.99 4.99 -20.77
CA PRO A 96 2.78 6.01 -20.10
C PRO A 96 2.74 5.86 -18.57
N ALA A 97 1.58 5.56 -17.96
CA ALA A 97 1.51 5.37 -16.51
C ALA A 97 2.43 4.22 -16.03
N GLY A 98 2.41 3.09 -16.75
CA GLY A 98 3.28 1.94 -16.50
C GLY A 98 4.76 2.27 -16.71
N ALA A 99 5.12 2.91 -17.82
CA ALA A 99 6.50 3.34 -18.07
C ALA A 99 7.02 4.32 -17.02
N LEU A 100 6.17 5.23 -16.52
CA LEU A 100 6.55 6.16 -15.46
C LEU A 100 6.68 5.46 -14.10
N SER A 101 5.97 4.35 -13.88
CA SER A 101 6.01 3.58 -12.63
C SER A 101 7.30 2.76 -12.43
N THR A 102 8.03 2.45 -13.50
CA THR A 102 9.29 1.69 -13.43
C THR A 102 10.51 2.55 -13.11
N LEU A 103 10.35 3.88 -13.12
CA LEU A 103 11.44 4.80 -12.84
C LEU A 103 11.81 4.77 -11.34
N PRO A 104 13.06 4.44 -10.98
CA PRO A 104 13.45 4.20 -9.59
C PRO A 104 13.39 5.44 -8.69
N LEU A 105 13.42 6.63 -9.29
CA LEU A 105 13.41 7.92 -8.60
C LEU A 105 12.01 8.50 -8.40
N LYS A 106 10.95 7.82 -8.83
CA LYS A 106 9.59 8.38 -8.77
C LYS A 106 8.82 7.87 -7.56
N PRO A 107 8.11 8.76 -6.84
CA PRO A 107 7.25 8.35 -5.74
C PRO A 107 6.15 7.39 -6.26
N PRO A 108 5.61 6.49 -5.42
CA PRO A 108 4.64 5.45 -5.80
C PRO A 108 3.30 5.98 -6.37
N VAL A 109 3.18 7.30 -6.58
CA VAL A 109 2.12 7.98 -7.33
C VAL A 109 1.85 7.29 -8.66
N PHE A 110 2.88 7.12 -9.51
CA PHE A 110 2.69 6.54 -10.85
C PHE A 110 2.37 5.05 -10.79
N GLY A 111 2.87 4.34 -9.78
CA GLY A 111 2.47 2.95 -9.52
C GLY A 111 0.98 2.85 -9.18
N ALA A 112 0.45 3.75 -8.34
CA ALA A 112 -0.98 3.81 -8.05
C ALA A 112 -1.78 4.17 -9.31
N MET A 113 -1.33 5.16 -10.09
CA MET A 113 -1.99 5.55 -11.34
C MET A 113 -2.09 4.40 -12.34
N ALA A 114 -1.04 3.59 -12.48
CA ALA A 114 -1.03 2.44 -13.38
C ALA A 114 -1.91 1.28 -12.86
N THR A 115 -1.89 1.02 -11.56
CA THR A 115 -2.55 -0.17 -10.96
C THR A 115 -4.01 0.04 -10.60
N LEU A 116 -4.42 1.26 -10.23
CA LEU A 116 -5.76 1.55 -9.73
C LEU A 116 -6.70 2.11 -10.79
N PHE A 117 -6.19 2.58 -11.92
CA PHE A 117 -7.03 3.12 -12.98
C PHE A 117 -8.04 2.10 -13.51
N VAL A 118 -7.62 0.87 -13.81
CA VAL A 118 -8.54 -0.15 -14.35
C VAL A 118 -9.61 -0.55 -13.32
N PRO A 119 -9.26 -0.85 -12.04
CA PRO A 119 -10.26 -1.08 -11.00
C PRO A 119 -11.24 0.08 -10.78
N LEU A 120 -10.77 1.34 -10.91
CA LEU A 120 -11.62 2.52 -10.74
C LEU A 120 -12.52 2.76 -11.97
N LEU A 121 -12.01 2.51 -13.17
CA LEU A 121 -12.77 2.62 -14.41
C LEU A 121 -13.82 1.51 -14.53
N ASN A 122 -13.54 0.32 -13.99
CA ASN A 122 -14.40 -0.87 -14.01
C ASN A 122 -15.07 -1.10 -15.38
N PRO A 123 -14.29 -1.33 -16.47
CA PRO A 123 -14.85 -1.50 -17.80
C PRO A 123 -15.70 -2.78 -17.88
N GLU A 124 -16.96 -2.63 -18.25
CA GLU A 124 -17.92 -3.72 -18.43
C GLU A 124 -18.31 -3.86 -19.91
N ASN A 125 -18.83 -5.03 -20.30
CA ASN A 125 -19.27 -5.27 -21.69
C ASN A 125 -20.38 -4.31 -22.13
N GLN A 126 -21.29 -3.98 -21.20
CA GLN A 126 -22.21 -2.86 -21.33
C GLN A 126 -21.92 -1.89 -20.19
N MET A 127 -21.34 -0.74 -20.53
CA MET A 127 -20.95 0.19 -19.48
C MET A 127 -22.16 0.96 -18.94
N SER A 128 -22.28 0.98 -17.61
CA SER A 128 -23.20 1.86 -16.90
C SER A 128 -22.49 3.18 -16.56
N TYR A 129 -23.10 4.30 -16.93
CA TYR A 129 -22.58 5.64 -16.65
C TYR A 129 -23.31 6.32 -15.47
N ASP A 130 -23.46 5.59 -14.36
CA ASP A 130 -23.98 6.16 -13.12
C ASP A 130 -22.88 6.95 -12.39
N THR A 131 -22.99 8.28 -12.46
CA THR A 131 -22.04 9.20 -11.82
C THR A 131 -22.06 9.07 -10.30
N VAL A 132 -23.22 8.86 -9.68
CA VAL A 132 -23.35 8.73 -8.22
C VAL A 132 -22.64 7.46 -7.77
N GLN A 133 -22.88 6.34 -8.45
CA GLN A 133 -22.22 5.09 -8.15
C GLN A 133 -20.69 5.20 -8.34
N PHE A 134 -20.25 5.76 -9.47
CA PHE A 134 -18.82 5.93 -9.79
C PHE A 134 -18.09 6.78 -8.74
N TYR A 135 -18.62 7.96 -8.43
CA TYR A 135 -17.96 8.85 -7.46
C TYR A 135 -17.99 8.26 -6.05
N ASN A 136 -19.08 7.59 -5.68
CA ASN A 136 -19.19 6.94 -4.38
C ASN A 136 -18.15 5.81 -4.22
N ALA A 137 -18.01 4.95 -5.24
CA ALA A 137 -17.01 3.88 -5.23
C ALA A 137 -15.58 4.44 -5.27
N SER A 138 -15.31 5.41 -6.13
CA SER A 138 -13.99 6.07 -6.25
C SER A 138 -13.59 6.77 -4.95
N MET A 139 -14.53 7.48 -4.31
CA MET A 139 -14.30 8.13 -3.03
C MET A 139 -14.02 7.12 -1.93
N ALA A 140 -14.66 5.95 -1.94
CA ALA A 140 -14.33 4.86 -1.01
C ALA A 140 -12.88 4.40 -1.14
N VAL A 141 -12.38 4.24 -2.37
CA VAL A 141 -10.98 3.90 -2.61
C VAL A 141 -10.05 5.00 -2.07
N VAL A 142 -10.27 6.26 -2.47
CA VAL A 142 -9.41 7.39 -2.09
C VAL A 142 -9.40 7.61 -0.57
N VAL A 143 -10.57 7.56 0.08
CA VAL A 143 -10.70 7.68 1.55
C VAL A 143 -10.00 6.51 2.24
N GLY A 144 -10.20 5.28 1.76
CA GLY A 144 -9.50 4.11 2.29
C GLY A 144 -7.98 4.27 2.25
N CYS A 145 -7.43 4.61 1.09
CA CYS A 145 -5.99 4.86 0.93
C CYS A 145 -5.49 5.98 1.86
N SER A 146 -6.30 7.03 2.05
CA SER A 146 -5.97 8.16 2.93
C SER A 146 -5.95 7.77 4.41
N ILE A 147 -6.93 6.99 4.87
CA ILE A 147 -6.95 6.41 6.23
C ILE A 147 -5.71 5.55 6.44
N GLY A 148 -5.37 4.72 5.45
CA GLY A 148 -4.14 3.93 5.45
C GLY A 148 -2.89 4.79 5.62
N ALA A 149 -2.77 5.89 4.89
CA ALA A 149 -1.66 6.83 5.01
C ALA A 149 -1.59 7.47 6.41
N MET A 150 -2.73 7.94 6.94
CA MET A 150 -2.81 8.55 8.27
C MET A 150 -2.41 7.58 9.39
N SER A 151 -2.66 6.28 9.21
CA SER A 151 -2.27 5.27 10.21
C SER A 151 -0.76 5.20 10.45
N TYR A 152 0.06 5.54 9.45
CA TYR A 152 1.51 5.59 9.57
C TYR A 152 2.02 6.83 10.32
N LEU A 153 1.19 7.88 10.45
CA LEU A 153 1.48 9.01 11.34
C LEU A 153 1.15 8.67 12.79
N ILE A 154 0.02 7.99 13.01
CA ILE A 154 -0.46 7.65 14.36
C ILE A 154 0.37 6.51 14.96
N LEU A 155 0.64 5.47 14.17
CA LEU A 155 1.41 4.28 14.54
C LEU A 155 2.61 4.12 13.60
N PRO A 156 3.66 4.95 13.79
CA PRO A 156 4.83 4.91 12.95
C PRO A 156 5.56 3.56 13.03
N PRO A 157 6.18 3.11 11.92
CA PRO A 157 6.93 1.87 11.90
C PRO A 157 8.19 1.98 12.77
N VAL A 158 8.62 0.83 13.30
CA VAL A 158 9.87 0.76 14.08
C VAL A 158 11.05 1.04 13.15
N SER A 159 11.86 2.06 13.46
CA SER A 159 12.93 2.48 12.54
C SER A 159 13.90 1.35 12.20
N PRO A 160 14.23 1.14 10.91
CA PRO A 160 15.23 0.18 10.46
C PRO A 160 16.58 0.38 11.14
N ALA A 161 16.99 1.63 11.42
CA ALA A 161 18.24 1.91 12.13
C ALA A 161 18.26 1.31 13.54
N THR A 162 17.11 1.32 14.22
CA THR A 162 16.96 0.69 15.54
C THR A 162 17.02 -0.84 15.43
N ARG A 163 16.46 -1.41 14.35
CA ARG A 163 16.56 -2.84 14.05
C ARG A 163 18.01 -3.25 13.79
N THR A 164 18.73 -2.52 12.93
CA THR A 164 20.15 -2.79 12.61
C THR A 164 21.03 -2.64 13.84
N ARG A 165 20.87 -1.57 14.63
CA ARG A 165 21.62 -1.40 15.89
C ARG A 165 21.34 -2.52 16.90
N ARG A 166 20.10 -2.98 17.00
CA ARG A 166 19.74 -4.11 17.88
C ARG A 166 20.39 -5.41 17.41
N LEU A 167 20.31 -5.72 16.11
CA LEU A 167 20.95 -6.90 15.52
C LEU A 167 22.47 -6.85 15.71
N LEU A 168 23.10 -5.72 15.41
CA LEU A 168 24.53 -5.52 15.60
C LEU A 168 24.94 -5.71 17.07
N ARG A 169 24.18 -5.15 18.02
CA ARG A 169 24.44 -5.33 19.46
C ARG A 169 24.34 -6.80 19.89
N LEU A 170 23.38 -7.55 19.35
CA LEU A 170 23.23 -8.98 19.64
C LEU A 170 24.38 -9.78 19.04
N THR A 171 24.73 -9.54 17.77
CA THR A 171 25.89 -10.19 17.12
C THR A 171 27.20 -9.90 17.86
N LEU A 172 27.43 -8.65 18.26
CA LEU A 172 28.63 -8.27 19.01
C LEU A 172 28.65 -8.86 20.43
N ARG A 173 27.49 -8.97 21.09
CA ARG A 173 27.39 -9.62 22.40
C ARG A 173 27.71 -11.11 22.29
N ASP A 174 27.16 -11.78 21.29
CA ASP A 174 27.37 -13.21 21.06
C ASP A 174 28.84 -13.49 20.67
N PHE A 175 29.47 -12.58 19.91
CA PHE A 175 30.90 -12.67 19.60
C PHE A 175 31.77 -12.52 20.85
N ARG A 176 31.42 -11.59 21.75
CA ARG A 176 32.14 -11.43 23.04
C ARG A 176 32.03 -12.66 23.92
N SER A 177 30.86 -13.32 23.97
CA SER A 177 30.74 -14.57 24.73
C SER A 177 31.58 -15.71 24.17
N LEU A 178 31.81 -15.76 22.84
CA LEU A 178 32.70 -16.75 22.23
C LEU A 178 34.19 -16.53 22.53
N CYS A 179 34.58 -15.30 22.88
CA CYS A 179 35.97 -14.98 23.26
C CYS A 179 36.25 -15.24 24.75
N CYS A 180 35.25 -15.64 25.55
CA CYS A 180 35.45 -15.99 26.95
C CYS A 180 35.89 -17.46 27.09
N PRO A 181 36.83 -17.78 28.01
CA PRO A 181 37.40 -19.12 28.15
C PRO A 181 36.41 -20.24 28.50
N ASP A 182 35.25 -19.92 29.08
CA ASP A 182 34.19 -20.86 29.50
C ASP A 182 33.08 -21.04 28.44
N ALA A 183 33.32 -20.70 27.18
CA ALA A 183 32.30 -20.77 26.13
C ALA A 183 32.07 -22.21 25.64
N ASP A 184 30.99 -22.84 26.09
CA ASP A 184 30.52 -24.17 25.64
C ASP A 184 29.82 -24.13 24.25
N THR A 185 29.65 -22.94 23.67
CA THR A 185 29.02 -22.77 22.34
C THR A 185 30.00 -23.06 21.21
N SER A 186 29.82 -24.21 20.57
CA SER A 186 30.48 -24.61 19.33
C SER A 186 30.22 -23.61 18.19
N ARG A 187 31.23 -23.39 17.33
CA ARG A 187 31.15 -22.53 16.14
C ARG A 187 29.94 -22.85 15.25
N GLY A 188 29.55 -24.13 15.17
CA GLY A 188 28.41 -24.60 14.38
C GLY A 188 27.05 -24.14 14.93
N ASP A 189 26.90 -24.03 16.25
CA ASP A 189 25.67 -23.52 16.87
C ASP A 189 25.53 -22.00 16.68
N TRP A 190 26.66 -21.30 16.59
CA TRP A 190 26.65 -19.87 16.29
C TRP A 190 26.29 -19.58 14.84
N GLU A 191 26.82 -20.36 13.90
CA GLU A 191 26.46 -20.27 12.47
C GLU A 191 24.97 -20.57 12.26
N SER A 192 24.42 -21.59 12.93
CA SER A 192 22.98 -21.92 12.84
C SER A 192 22.07 -20.81 13.41
N LEU A 193 22.47 -20.18 14.52
CA LEU A 193 21.76 -19.04 15.10
C LEU A 193 21.84 -17.78 14.23
N MET A 194 22.94 -17.56 13.50
CA MET A 194 23.07 -16.44 12.56
C MET A 194 22.18 -16.62 11.34
N TYR A 195 22.14 -17.82 10.76
CA TYR A 195 21.23 -18.11 9.65
C TYR A 195 19.75 -18.00 10.06
N GLY A 196 19.40 -18.35 11.31
CA GLY A 196 18.04 -18.19 11.83
C GLY A 196 17.60 -16.76 12.14
N ARG A 197 18.51 -15.77 12.11
CA ARG A 197 18.23 -14.36 12.44
C ARG A 197 18.11 -13.44 11.22
N LEU A 198 18.53 -13.90 10.03
CA LEU A 198 18.37 -13.22 8.74
C LEU A 198 16.94 -13.42 8.22
#